data_AF-A0A2T2V3M9-F1
#
_entry.id   AF-A0A2T2V3M9-F1
#
_cell.length_a   1.000
_cell.length_b   1.000
_cell.length_c   1.000
_cell.angle_alpha   90.00
_cell.angle_beta   90.00
_cell.angle_gamma   90.00
#
_symmetry.space_group_name_H-M   'P 1'
#
loop_
_entity.id
_entity.type
_entity.pdbx_description
1 polymer ?
#
loop_
_entity_poly.entity_id
_entity_poly.type
_entity_poly.pdbx_seq_one_letter_code
_entity_poly.pdbx_strand_id
1 'polypeptide(L)' 'APEIVDDLQDDGVLLAPFGPSTIRATTHRDVSMTEVDEAAEIIRENFA' A
#
# COMPACT_ATOMS: atom_id res chain seq x y z
N ALA A 1 0.75 -12.64 0.00
CA ALA A 1 1.25 -11.45 0.71
C ALA A 1 2.46 -10.84 0.01
N PRO A 2 3.52 -11.60 -0.36
CA PRO A 2 4.63 -11.06 -1.16
C PRO A 2 4.16 -10.55 -2.52
N GLU A 3 3.39 -11.37 -3.26
CA GLU A 3 2.86 -11.02 -4.59
C GLU A 3 2.06 -9.71 -4.58
N ILE A 4 1.13 -9.54 -3.64
CA ILE A 4 0.34 -8.30 -3.47
C ILE A 4 1.23 -7.06 -3.20
N VAL A 5 2.34 -7.23 -2.47
CA VAL A 5 3.26 -6.12 -2.19
C VAL A 5 4.07 -5.77 -3.44
N ASP A 6 4.48 -6.76 -4.22
CA ASP A 6 5.18 -6.55 -5.49
C ASP A 6 4.27 -5.84 -6.50
N ASP A 7 3.00 -6.28 -6.63
CA ASP A 7 2.01 -5.64 -7.51
C ASP A 7 1.79 -4.16 -7.15
N LEU A 8 1.57 -3.86 -5.87
CA LEU A 8 1.36 -2.48 -5.40
C LEU A 8 2.61 -1.61 -5.54
N GLN A 9 3.80 -2.20 -5.44
CA GLN A 9 5.05 -1.49 -5.67
C GLN A 9 5.19 -1.04 -7.13
N ASP A 10 4.76 -1.87 -8.09
CA ASP A 10 4.75 -1.50 -9.51
C ASP A 10 3.81 -0.31 -9.80
N ASP A 11 2.75 -0.16 -9.00
CA ASP A 11 1.85 1.00 -9.02
C ASP A 11 2.30 2.18 -8.13
N GLY A 12 3.51 2.11 -7.57
CA GLY A 12 4.13 3.19 -6.78
C GLY A 12 3.73 3.23 -5.30
N VAL A 13 3.03 2.21 -4.79
CA VAL A 13 2.62 2.10 -3.38
C VAL A 13 3.50 1.10 -2.63
N LEU A 14 4.42 1.61 -1.82
CA LEU A 14 5.35 0.79 -1.05
C LEU A 14 4.73 0.33 0.27
N LEU A 15 4.60 -0.98 0.44
CA LEU A 15 4.11 -1.62 1.67
C LEU A 15 5.08 -2.69 2.15
N ALA A 16 4.88 -3.18 3.37
CA ALA A 16 5.69 -4.25 3.94
C ALA A 16 4.83 -5.42 4.42
N PRO A 17 5.21 -6.67 4.13
CA PRO A 17 4.58 -7.83 4.77
C PRO A 17 4.70 -7.75 6.29
N PHE A 18 3.66 -8.21 6.99
CA PHE A 18 3.60 -8.27 8.44
C PHE A 18 3.00 -9.59 8.90
N GLY A 19 3.85 -10.62 8.98
CA GLY A 19 3.39 -11.98 9.28
C GLY A 19 2.75 -12.67 8.07
N PRO A 20 2.03 -13.78 8.29
CA PRO A 20 1.64 -14.69 7.21
C PRO A 20 0.51 -14.17 6.32
N SER A 21 -0.34 -13.28 6.84
CA SER A 21 -1.58 -12.87 6.18
C SER A 21 -1.90 -11.38 6.32
N THR A 22 -0.93 -10.57 6.74
CA THR A 22 -1.15 -9.13 6.95
C THR A 22 -0.06 -8.32 6.24
N ILE A 23 -0.42 -7.14 5.79
CA ILE A 23 0.46 -6.14 5.21
C ILE A 23 0.37 -4.90 6.09
N ARG A 24 1.49 -4.23 6.32
CA ARG A 24 1.57 -2.99 7.09
C ARG A 24 1.76 -1.82 6.16
N ALA A 25 0.83 -0.88 6.23
CA ALA A 25 0.94 0.44 5.64
C ALA A 25 1.37 1.44 6.72
N THR A 26 2.54 2.04 6.54
CA THR A 26 3.02 3.11 7.41
C THR A 26 3.66 4.19 6.54
N THR A 27 3.27 5.44 6.75
CA THR A 27 3.83 6.59 6.05
C THR A 27 4.83 7.34 6.93
N HIS A 28 5.64 8.18 6.30
CA HIS A 28 6.36 9.22 7.03
C HIS A 28 5.38 10.26 7.60
N ARG A 29 5.80 11.03 8.60
CA ARG A 29 4.93 12.01 9.29
C ARG A 29 4.56 13.23 8.45
N ASP A 30 5.29 13.47 7.37
CA ASP A 30 5.14 14.58 6.44
C ASP A 30 4.24 14.23 5.24
N VAL A 31 3.76 13.00 5.15
CA VAL A 31 2.76 12.59 4.14
C VAL A 31 1.42 13.23 4.45
N SER A 32 0.81 13.85 3.44
CA SER A 32 -0.49 14.49 3.53
C SER A 32 -1.64 13.46 3.47
N MET A 33 -2.83 13.84 3.93
CA MET A 33 -4.01 12.98 3.80
C MET A 33 -4.42 12.75 2.33
N THR A 34 -4.12 13.70 1.43
CA THR A 34 -4.39 13.53 0.00
C THR A 34 -3.56 12.40 -0.59
N GLU A 35 -2.26 12.34 -0.28
CA GLU A 35 -1.40 11.22 -0.72
C GLU A 35 -1.84 9.87 -0.13
N VAL A 36 -2.36 9.88 1.11
CA VAL A 36 -2.95 8.68 1.72
C VAL A 36 -4.20 8.23 0.96
N ASP A 37 -5.07 9.17 0.58
CA ASP A 37 -6.30 8.87 -0.17
C ASP A 37 -5.99 8.35 -1.58
N GLU A 38 -4.98 8.92 -2.26
CA GLU A 38 -4.48 8.45 -3.56
C GLU A 38 -3.96 7.02 -3.47
N ALA A 39 -3.08 6.72 -2.49
CA ALA A 39 -2.60 5.35 -2.28
C ALA A 39 -3.72 4.36 -1.95
N ALA A 40 -4.72 4.81 -1.18
CA ALA A 40 -5.87 3.98 -0.84
C ALA A 40 -6.77 3.69 -2.07
N GLU A 41 -6.85 4.61 -3.04
CA GLU A 41 -7.57 4.38 -4.29
C GLU A 41 -6.85 3.34 -5.17
N ILE A 42 -5.52 3.45 -5.32
CA ILE A 42 -4.72 2.46 -6.05
C ILE A 42 -4.92 1.04 -5.48
N ILE A 43 -4.95 0.92 -4.14
CA ILE A 43 -5.20 -0.36 -3.47
C ILE A 43 -6.61 -0.89 -3.78
N ARG A 44 -7.62 -0.01 -3.84
CA ARG A 44 -8.99 -0.41 -4.21
C ARG A 44 -9.07 -0.85 -5.67
N GLU A 45 -8.48 -0.12 -6.60
CA GLU A 45 -8.52 -0.46 -8.03
C GLU A 45 -7.92 -1.83 -8.35
N ASN A 46 -6.91 -2.26 -7.58
CA ASN A 46 -6.28 -3.58 -7.77
C ASN A 46 -7.06 -4.74 -7.13
N PHE A 47 -7.82 -4.51 -6.05
CA PHE A 47 -8.30 -5.60 -5.18
C PHE A 47 -9.75 -5.47 -4.66
N ALA A 48 -10.49 -4.41 -5.01
CA ALA A 48 -11.91 -4.24 -4.68
C ALA A 48 -12.81 -4.58 -5.87
#